data_AF-A0A485AQG7-F1
#
_entry.id   AF-A0A485AQG7-F1
#
_cell.length_a   1.000
_cell.length_b   1.000
_cell.length_c   1.000
_cell.angle_alpha   90.00
_cell.angle_beta   90.00
_cell.angle_gamma   90.00
#
_symmetry.space_group_name_H-M   'P 1'
#
loop_
_entity.id
_entity.type
_entity.pdbx_description
1 polymer ?
#
loop_
_entity_poly.entity_id
_entity_poly.type
_entity_poly.pdbx_seq_one_letter_code
_entity_poly.pdbx_strand_id
1 'polypeptide(L)'
;MADIERLVKRYHHPGAGSLRRVVMAPTTVLHSAPGAQLREMAKLARHLGIRLHSHLSETVDYLDAAREKFAMTPVQFLRRA
;
A
#
# COMPACT_ATOMS: atom_id res chain seq x y z
N MET A 1 -6.91 -10.13 3.93
CA MET A 1 -5.47 -10.52 3.84
C MET A 1 -5.28 -11.88 3.19
N ALA A 2 -5.98 -12.93 3.63
CA ALA A 2 -5.89 -14.28 3.06
C ALA A 2 -5.98 -14.35 1.52
N ASP A 3 -6.78 -13.47 0.89
CA ASP A 3 -6.89 -13.45 -0.57
C ASP A 3 -5.58 -13.03 -1.27
N ILE A 4 -4.84 -12.07 -0.70
CA ILE A 4 -3.53 -11.68 -1.25
C ILE A 4 -2.55 -12.84 -1.17
N GLU A 5 -2.51 -13.56 -0.05
CA GLU A 5 -1.65 -14.75 0.10
C GLU A 5 -1.98 -15.81 -0.95
N ARG A 6 -3.27 -16.09 -1.15
CA ARG A 6 -3.76 -17.02 -2.17
C ARG A 6 -3.32 -16.59 -3.58
N LEU A 7 -3.45 -15.31 -3.91
CA LEU A 7 -3.06 -14.77 -5.21
C LEU A 7 -1.54 -14.77 -5.41
N VAL A 8 -0.77 -14.38 -4.41
CA VAL A 8 0.70 -14.43 -4.46
C VAL A 8 1.16 -15.85 -4.68
N LYS A 9 0.67 -16.82 -3.89
CA LYS A 9 1.02 -18.24 -4.03
C LYS A 9 0.72 -18.78 -5.42
N ARG A 10 -0.38 -18.35 -6.03
CA ARG A 10 -0.82 -18.85 -7.35
C ARG A 10 -0.12 -18.16 -8.52
N TYR A 11 0.15 -16.86 -8.43
CA TYR A 11 0.51 -16.04 -9.58
C TYR A 11 1.86 -15.34 -9.48
N HIS A 12 2.41 -15.10 -8.29
CA HIS A 12 3.66 -14.37 -8.17
C HIS A 12 4.85 -15.21 -8.66
N HIS A 13 5.64 -14.69 -9.59
CA HIS A 13 6.86 -15.32 -10.07
C HIS A 13 8.06 -14.38 -9.86
N PRO A 14 8.88 -14.59 -8.82
CA PRO A 14 9.93 -13.64 -8.42
C PRO A 14 11.18 -13.67 -9.31
N GLY A 15 11.32 -14.68 -10.17
CA GLY A 15 12.51 -14.86 -11.02
C GLY A 15 12.87 -13.63 -11.86
N ALA A 16 14.17 -13.48 -12.14
CA ALA A 16 14.67 -12.48 -13.07
C ALA A 16 14.00 -12.62 -14.44
N GLY A 17 13.68 -11.51 -15.10
CA GLY A 17 12.98 -11.52 -16.40
C GLY A 17 11.51 -11.95 -16.37
N SER A 18 10.93 -12.23 -15.18
CA SER A 18 9.52 -12.62 -15.11
C SER A 18 8.56 -11.53 -15.60
N LEU A 19 7.60 -11.94 -16.43
CA LEU A 19 6.49 -11.12 -16.91
C LEU A 19 5.27 -11.14 -15.99
N ARG A 20 5.32 -11.86 -14.85
CA ARG A 20 4.17 -12.00 -13.95
C ARG A 20 4.58 -11.84 -12.49
N ARG A 21 4.29 -10.66 -11.91
CA ARG A 21 4.55 -10.36 -10.49
C ARG A 21 3.33 -9.73 -9.86
N VAL A 22 2.95 -10.26 -8.70
CA VAL A 22 1.92 -9.67 -7.84
C VAL A 22 2.54 -8.59 -6.96
N VAL A 23 1.79 -7.49 -6.74
CA VAL A 23 2.14 -6.34 -5.91
C VAL A 23 0.92 -6.04 -5.01
N MET A 24 1.16 -5.59 -3.79
CA MET A 24 0.08 -5.09 -2.93
C MET A 24 -0.17 -3.61 -3.22
N ALA A 25 -1.37 -3.30 -3.70
CA ALA A 25 -1.72 -1.98 -4.21
C ALA A 25 -3.00 -1.41 -3.58
N PRO A 26 -2.97 -0.90 -2.34
CA PRO A 26 -4.07 -0.05 -1.85
C PRO A 26 -4.27 1.15 -2.78
N THR A 27 -5.51 1.50 -3.09
CA THR A 27 -5.82 2.54 -4.08
C THR A 27 -5.24 3.89 -3.67
N THR A 28 -5.54 4.37 -2.45
CA THR A 28 -4.95 5.58 -1.88
C THR A 28 -4.64 5.38 -0.41
N VAL A 29 -3.55 5.97 0.09
CA VAL A 29 -3.14 5.77 1.49
C VAL A 29 -4.06 6.46 2.50
N LEU A 30 -4.61 7.64 2.18
CA LEU A 30 -5.45 8.38 3.12
C LEU A 30 -6.88 7.86 3.22
N HIS A 31 -7.46 7.36 2.11
CA HIS A 31 -8.90 7.10 2.03
C HIS A 31 -9.24 5.61 1.93
N SER A 32 -8.32 4.75 1.50
CA SER A 32 -8.66 3.34 1.27
C SER A 32 -8.58 2.45 2.50
N ALA A 33 -7.77 2.81 3.50
CA ALA A 33 -7.57 1.99 4.70
C ALA A 33 -7.09 2.84 5.89
N PRO A 34 -7.45 2.47 7.13
CA PRO A 34 -6.85 3.07 8.32
C PRO A 34 -5.33 2.81 8.38
N GLY A 35 -4.57 3.71 9.00
CA GLY A 35 -3.11 3.58 9.11
C GLY A 35 -2.64 2.28 9.78
N ALA A 36 -3.40 1.75 10.74
CA ALA A 36 -3.09 0.44 11.34
C ALA A 36 -3.20 -0.71 10.31
N GLN A 37 -4.19 -0.64 9.41
CA GLN A 37 -4.36 -1.64 8.37
C GLN A 37 -3.29 -1.52 7.28
N LEU A 38 -2.83 -0.30 6.96
CA LEU A 38 -1.69 -0.07 6.07
C LEU A 38 -0.39 -0.71 6.63
N ARG A 39 -0.18 -0.64 7.95
CA ARG A 39 0.94 -1.35 8.60
C ARG A 39 0.86 -2.86 8.40
N GLU A 40 -0.31 -3.44 8.60
CA GLU A 40 -0.52 -4.89 8.40
C GLU A 40 -0.37 -5.30 6.94
N MET A 41 -0.87 -4.48 6.01
CA MET A 41 -0.62 -4.62 4.56
C MET A 41 0.89 -4.64 4.28
N ALA A 42 1.63 -3.66 4.79
CA ALA A 42 3.07 -3.56 4.56
C ALA A 42 3.85 -4.73 5.19
N LYS A 43 3.44 -5.21 6.37
CA LYS A 43 4.02 -6.42 6.98
C LYS A 43 3.78 -7.65 6.12
N LEU A 44 2.55 -7.85 5.64
CA LEU A 44 2.21 -8.98 4.79
C LEU A 44 2.96 -8.94 3.45
N ALA A 45 3.03 -7.77 2.80
CA ALA A 45 3.76 -7.60 1.55
C ALA A 45 5.25 -7.96 1.71
N ARG A 46 5.90 -7.49 2.79
CA ARG A 46 7.28 -7.86 3.13
C ARG A 46 7.43 -9.36 3.40
N HIS A 47 6.51 -9.95 4.17
CA HIS A 47 6.52 -11.39 4.45
C HIS A 47 6.42 -12.23 3.17
N LEU A 48 5.57 -11.80 2.23
CA LEU A 48 5.35 -12.46 0.94
C LEU A 48 6.42 -12.13 -0.12
N GLY A 49 7.37 -11.24 0.18
CA GLY A 49 8.40 -10.81 -0.77
C GLY A 49 7.88 -9.99 -1.95
N ILE A 50 6.71 -9.34 -1.80
CA ILE A 50 6.09 -8.52 -2.85
C ILE A 50 6.23 -7.03 -2.57
N ARG A 51 6.19 -6.22 -3.63
CA ARG A 51 6.28 -4.76 -3.53
C ARG A 51 4.96 -4.13 -3.06
N LEU A 52 5.04 -2.87 -2.66
CA LEU A 52 3.91 -1.99 -2.38
C LEU A 52 3.79 -0.92 -3.47
N HIS A 53 2.55 -0.54 -3.80
CA HIS A 53 2.23 0.55 -4.71
C HIS A 53 0.97 1.28 -4.21
N SER A 54 0.87 2.59 -4.42
CA SER A 54 -0.33 3.37 -4.10
C SER A 54 -0.27 4.71 -4.81
N HIS A 55 -1.45 5.30 -5.03
CA HIS A 55 -1.57 6.72 -5.35
C HIS A 55 -1.31 7.57 -4.09
N LEU A 56 -0.72 8.75 -4.28
CA LEU A 56 -0.31 9.66 -3.21
C LEU A 56 -0.25 11.11 -3.71
N SER A 57 -0.85 12.05 -2.97
CA SER A 57 -0.73 13.50 -3.21
C SER A 57 -1.20 13.97 -4.61
N GLU A 58 -2.30 13.43 -5.10
CA GLU A 58 -2.76 13.70 -6.48
C GLU A 58 -3.54 15.01 -6.65
N THR A 59 -4.22 15.48 -5.60
CA THR A 59 -5.06 16.68 -5.64
C THR A 59 -4.84 17.56 -4.42
N VAL A 60 -5.26 18.83 -4.51
CA VAL A 60 -5.22 19.78 -3.38
C VAL A 60 -6.09 19.26 -2.23
N ASP A 61 -7.31 18.80 -2.53
CA ASP A 61 -8.21 18.18 -1.54
C ASP A 61 -7.55 17.01 -0.79
N TYR A 62 -6.70 16.23 -1.48
CA TYR A 62 -5.96 15.14 -0.85
C TYR A 62 -4.94 15.63 0.18
N LEU A 63 -4.26 16.73 -0.12
CA LEU A 63 -3.31 17.38 0.80
C LEU A 63 -4.04 17.97 2.01
N ASP A 64 -5.16 18.64 1.76
CA ASP A 64 -5.92 19.32 2.81
C ASP A 64 -6.62 18.31 3.72
N ALA A 65 -7.19 17.23 3.18
CA ALA A 65 -7.73 16.13 4.00
C ALA A 65 -6.66 15.49 4.91
N ALA A 66 -5.41 15.39 4.46
CA ALA A 66 -4.31 14.88 5.29
C ALA A 66 -4.00 15.83 6.45
N ARG A 67 -3.94 17.14 6.15
CA ARG A 67 -3.66 18.18 7.14
C ARG A 67 -4.78 18.29 8.17
N GLU A 68 -6.03 18.32 7.72
CA GLU A 68 -7.20 18.44 8.59
C GLU A 68 -7.37 17.23 9.51
N LYS A 69 -7.24 16.01 8.98
CA LYS A 69 -7.50 14.78 9.75
C LYS A 69 -6.33 14.34 10.62
N PHE A 70 -5.10 14.60 10.18
CA PHE A 70 -3.91 14.01 10.78
C PHE A 70 -2.83 15.02 11.16
N ALA A 71 -3.01 16.32 10.87
CA ALA A 71 -2.00 17.35 11.05
C ALA A 71 -0.66 17.00 10.37
N MET A 72 -0.73 16.31 9.22
CA MET A 72 0.41 15.75 8.50
C MET A 72 0.25 15.95 7.00
N THR A 73 1.37 15.98 6.27
CA THR A 73 1.35 15.76 4.82
C THR A 73 1.04 14.29 4.52
N PRO A 74 0.56 13.95 3.31
CA PRO A 74 0.33 12.54 2.96
C PRO A 74 1.59 11.66 3.07
N VAL A 75 2.75 12.21 2.75
CA VAL A 75 4.05 11.51 2.89
C VAL A 75 4.37 11.25 4.36
N GLN A 76 4.13 12.21 5.24
CA GLN A 76 4.32 12.03 6.69
C GLN A 76 3.36 10.99 7.25
N PHE A 77 2.09 11.03 6.82
CA PHE A 77 1.11 10.01 7.19
C PHE A 77 1.58 8.61 6.79
N LEU A 78 2.03 8.43 5.54
CA LEU A 78 2.52 7.15 5.03
C LEU A 78 3.77 6.66 5.77
N ARG A 79 4.69 7.56 6.13
CA ARG A 79 5.90 7.20 6.90
C ARG A 79 5.58 6.72 8.32
N ARG A 80 4.46 7.16 8.90
CA ARG A 80 3.98 6.75 10.22
C ARG A 80 3.11 5.48 10.17
N ALA A 81 2.37 5.32 9.07
CA ALA A 81 1.56 4.15 8.76
C ALA A 81 2.44 2.99 8.25
#